data_AF-A0A7C0Y1V8-F1
#
_entry.id   AF-A0A7C0Y1V8-F1
#
_cell.length_a   1.000
_cell.length_b   1.000
_cell.length_c   1.000
_cell.angle_alpha   90.00
_cell.angle_beta   90.00
_cell.angle_gamma   90.00
#
_symmetry.space_group_name_H-M   'P 1'
#
loop_
_entity.id
_entity.type
_entity.pdbx_description
1 polymer ?
#
loop_
_entity_poly.entity_id
_entity_poly.type
_entity_poly.pdbx_seq_one_letter_code
_entity_poly.pdbx_strand_id
1 'polypeptide(L)'
;MDKDELITDVAELASVPFSQRVLLLPHCLRPSLDCPGKMTKEGLDCGDCDRADCAIYQLRTTAMEAGYAGVCVAPGGRLAVRYLAEHEPAGVVAVACDKELEEGLAAVDQREWNGSKPIVAVIPLLQDGCVDTVVDVPLAREVILTSNGYSQRDE
;
A
#
# COMPACT_ATOMS: atom_id res chain seq x y z
N MET A 1 -4.06 20.45 6.43
CA MET A 1 -3.47 19.53 5.45
C MET A 1 -4.38 19.58 4.25
N ASP A 2 -3.93 20.27 3.21
CA ASP A 2 -4.69 20.44 1.98
C ASP A 2 -4.72 19.11 1.20
N LYS A 3 -5.87 18.78 0.61
CA LYS A 3 -6.09 17.53 -0.14
C LYS A 3 -5.11 17.34 -1.31
N ASP A 4 -4.53 18.43 -1.82
CA ASP A 4 -3.59 18.43 -2.93
C ASP A 4 -2.15 18.01 -2.54
N GLU A 5 -1.76 18.05 -1.26
CA GLU A 5 -0.44 17.53 -0.81
C GLU A 5 -0.43 16.00 -0.63
N LEU A 6 -1.61 15.36 -0.63
CA LEU A 6 -1.74 13.91 -0.38
C LEU A 6 -1.57 13.06 -1.65
N ILE A 7 -1.49 13.69 -2.83
CA ILE A 7 -1.22 13.06 -4.13
C ILE A 7 0.19 13.46 -4.59
N THR A 8 1.14 13.51 -3.65
CA THR A 8 2.55 13.69 -4.00
C THR A 8 3.03 12.39 -4.66
N ASP A 9 3.78 12.52 -5.75
CA ASP A 9 4.48 11.45 -6.46
C ASP A 9 3.67 10.43 -7.26
N VAL A 10 2.35 10.54 -7.41
CA VAL A 10 1.56 9.64 -8.30
C VAL A 10 2.07 9.70 -9.76
N ALA A 11 2.46 10.89 -10.21
CA ALA A 11 3.04 11.08 -11.54
C ALA A 11 4.42 10.41 -11.69
N GLU A 12 5.24 10.42 -10.63
CA GLU A 12 6.54 9.76 -10.63
C GLU A 12 6.37 8.24 -10.54
N LEU A 13 5.46 7.77 -9.69
CA LEU A 13 5.13 6.36 -9.52
C LEU A 13 4.67 5.74 -10.84
N ALA A 14 3.98 6.51 -11.69
CA ALA A 14 3.54 6.09 -13.01
C ALA A 14 4.67 5.56 -13.90
N SER A 15 5.92 5.96 -13.65
CA SER A 15 7.11 5.50 -14.38
C SER A 15 7.73 4.21 -13.84
N VAL A 16 7.36 3.77 -12.64
CA VAL A 16 7.86 2.53 -12.02
C VAL A 16 7.07 1.33 -12.55
N PRO A 17 7.70 0.25 -13.06
CA PRO A 17 6.98 -0.97 -13.45
C PRO A 17 6.20 -1.59 -12.28
N PHE A 18 4.99 -2.11 -12.53
CA PHE A 18 4.17 -2.74 -11.46
C PHE A 18 4.94 -3.85 -10.71
N SER A 19 5.73 -4.66 -11.42
CA SER A 19 6.56 -5.72 -10.85
C SER A 19 7.68 -5.24 -9.92
N GLN A 20 7.89 -3.93 -9.80
CA GLN A 20 8.82 -3.31 -8.85
C GLN A 20 8.09 -2.46 -7.80
N ARG A 21 6.75 -2.54 -7.76
CA ARG A 21 5.91 -1.86 -6.78
C ARG A 21 5.41 -2.81 -5.71
N VAL A 22 5.22 -2.27 -4.50
CA VAL A 22 4.48 -2.95 -3.43
C VAL A 22 3.31 -2.09 -2.95
N LEU A 23 2.28 -2.75 -2.44
CA LEU A 23 1.13 -2.11 -1.81
C LEU A 23 1.18 -2.36 -0.30
N LEU A 24 1.09 -1.29 0.49
CA LEU A 24 0.95 -1.35 1.94
C LEU A 24 -0.47 -0.94 2.32
N LEU A 25 -1.17 -1.80 3.06
CA LEU A 25 -2.51 -1.58 3.57
C LEU A 25 -2.51 -1.65 5.10
N PRO A 26 -3.35 -0.89 5.80
CA PRO A 26 -3.47 -0.99 7.24
C PRO A 26 -4.51 -2.06 7.60
N HIS A 27 -4.20 -2.91 8.57
CA HIS A 27 -5.10 -3.99 8.98
C HIS A 27 -6.43 -3.50 9.57
N CYS A 28 -6.52 -2.24 9.99
CA CYS A 28 -7.72 -1.63 10.55
C CYS A 28 -8.85 -1.44 9.52
N LEU A 29 -8.55 -1.55 8.21
CA LEU A 29 -9.55 -1.62 7.14
C LEU A 29 -10.35 -2.93 7.14
N ARG A 30 -9.91 -3.96 7.88
CA ARG A 30 -10.62 -5.23 7.91
C ARG A 30 -11.97 -5.06 8.62
N PRO A 31 -13.04 -5.72 8.16
CA PRO A 31 -14.30 -5.78 8.89
C PRO A 31 -14.09 -6.38 10.29
N SER A 32 -14.35 -5.61 11.34
CA SER A 32 -14.02 -6.02 12.71
C SER A 32 -14.83 -7.21 13.22
N LEU A 33 -16.07 -7.33 12.76
CA LEU A 33 -17.03 -8.29 13.28
C LEU A 33 -16.72 -9.74 12.87
N ASP A 34 -16.27 -9.94 11.65
CA ASP A 34 -16.26 -11.26 11.03
C ASP A 34 -15.14 -11.47 9.99
N CYS A 35 -14.09 -10.64 10.01
CA CYS A 35 -12.92 -10.89 9.17
C CYS A 35 -12.32 -12.28 9.48
N PRO A 36 -12.22 -13.18 8.50
CA PRO A 36 -11.63 -14.51 8.70
C PRO A 36 -10.09 -14.47 8.70
N GLY A 37 -9.49 -13.32 8.41
CA GLY A 37 -8.06 -13.13 8.28
C GLY A 37 -7.32 -13.37 9.60
N LYS A 38 -6.13 -13.95 9.51
CA LYS A 38 -5.30 -14.33 10.67
C LYS A 38 -4.12 -13.39 10.79
N MET A 39 -3.88 -12.87 11.99
CA MET A 39 -2.67 -12.08 12.21
C MET A 39 -1.46 -13.01 12.28
N THR A 40 -0.46 -12.72 11.46
CA THR A 40 0.81 -13.46 11.40
C THR A 40 1.97 -12.51 11.65
N LYS A 41 3.19 -13.06 11.72
CA LYS A 41 4.40 -12.24 11.79
C LYS A 41 4.62 -11.38 10.54
N GLU A 42 4.05 -11.74 9.40
CA GLU A 42 4.15 -11.01 8.12
C GLU A 42 2.97 -10.04 7.88
N GLY A 43 2.04 -9.95 8.83
CA GLY A 43 0.85 -9.09 8.75
C GLY A 43 -0.45 -9.89 8.77
N LEU A 44 -1.55 -9.24 8.40
CA LEU A 44 -2.85 -9.89 8.26
C LEU A 44 -2.85 -10.78 7.02
N ASP A 45 -2.92 -12.09 7.25
CA ASP A 45 -3.12 -13.08 6.20
C ASP A 45 -4.61 -13.22 5.90
N CYS A 46 -5.01 -12.76 4.72
CA CYS A 46 -6.38 -12.88 4.23
C CYS A 46 -6.72 -14.29 3.71
N GLY A 47 -5.72 -15.17 3.48
CA GLY A 47 -5.92 -16.47 2.85
C GLY A 47 -6.66 -16.37 1.50
N ASP A 48 -7.60 -17.29 1.29
CA ASP A 48 -8.48 -17.35 0.12
C ASP A 48 -9.77 -16.51 0.29
N CYS A 49 -9.76 -15.48 1.14
CA CYS A 49 -10.91 -14.60 1.35
C CYS A 49 -11.28 -13.87 0.04
N ASP A 50 -12.55 -13.97 -0.34
CA ASP A 50 -13.15 -13.45 -1.58
C ASP A 50 -14.23 -12.39 -1.35
N ARG A 51 -14.26 -11.81 -0.15
CA ARG A 51 -15.25 -10.79 0.27
C ARG A 51 -15.13 -9.51 -0.57
N ALA A 52 -15.95 -9.40 -1.61
CA ALA A 52 -15.93 -8.30 -2.57
C ALA A 52 -16.21 -6.92 -1.96
N ASP A 53 -16.91 -6.85 -0.82
CA ASP A 53 -17.20 -5.62 -0.09
C ASP A 53 -16.03 -5.16 0.82
N CYS A 54 -15.06 -6.04 1.09
CA CYS A 54 -13.89 -5.71 1.89
C CYS A 54 -12.90 -4.83 1.10
N ALA A 55 -12.56 -3.66 1.64
CA ALA A 55 -11.60 -2.75 1.01
C ALA A 55 -10.22 -3.40 0.81
N ILE A 56 -9.74 -4.17 1.80
CA ILE A 56 -8.47 -4.90 1.69
C ILE A 56 -8.50 -5.86 0.51
N TYR A 57 -9.60 -6.61 0.34
CA TYR A 57 -9.75 -7.54 -0.78
C TYR A 57 -9.69 -6.80 -2.11
N GLN A 58 -10.49 -5.74 -2.27
CA GLN A 58 -10.55 -4.98 -3.52
C GLN A 58 -9.19 -4.40 -3.92
N LEU A 59 -8.47 -3.80 -2.96
CA LEU A 59 -7.16 -3.16 -3.23
C LEU A 59 -6.05 -4.20 -3.44
N ARG A 60 -6.01 -5.26 -2.63
CA ARG A 60 -5.07 -6.37 -2.80
C ARG A 60 -5.24 -7.03 -4.17
N THR A 61 -6.47 -7.39 -4.53
CA THR A 61 -6.76 -8.03 -5.81
C THR A 61 -6.38 -7.11 -6.97
N THR A 62 -6.70 -5.82 -6.90
CA THR A 62 -6.29 -4.83 -7.92
C THR A 62 -4.77 -4.80 -8.11
N ALA A 63 -4.00 -4.74 -7.03
CA ALA A 63 -2.53 -4.72 -7.09
C ALA A 63 -1.96 -6.05 -7.63
N MET A 64 -2.49 -7.18 -7.18
CA MET A 64 -2.05 -8.50 -7.64
C MET A 64 -2.35 -8.72 -9.13
N GLU A 65 -3.53 -8.35 -9.61
CA GLU A 65 -3.91 -8.43 -11.02
C GLU A 65 -3.07 -7.49 -11.90
N ALA A 66 -2.64 -6.33 -11.36
CA ALA A 66 -1.72 -5.42 -12.03
C ALA A 66 -0.26 -5.95 -12.07
N GLY A 67 0.05 -7.01 -11.31
CA GLY A 67 1.39 -7.60 -11.26
C GLY A 67 2.34 -6.92 -10.27
N TYR A 68 1.82 -6.40 -9.15
CA TYR A 68 2.65 -5.88 -8.06
C TYR A 68 3.57 -6.96 -7.49
N ALA A 69 4.79 -6.56 -7.10
CA ALA A 69 5.78 -7.46 -6.49
C ALA A 69 5.28 -8.07 -5.17
N GLY A 70 4.42 -7.35 -4.46
CA GLY A 70 3.74 -7.89 -3.29
C GLY A 70 2.78 -6.90 -2.63
N VAL A 71 2.01 -7.44 -1.68
CA VAL A 71 1.03 -6.70 -0.88
C VAL A 71 1.23 -7.06 0.58
N CYS A 72 1.38 -6.05 1.43
CA CYS A 72 1.49 -6.22 2.88
C CYS A 72 0.30 -5.55 3.57
N VAL A 73 -0.42 -6.31 4.41
CA VAL A 73 -1.48 -5.76 5.26
C VAL A 73 -0.94 -5.66 6.69
N ALA A 74 -0.43 -4.48 7.05
CA ALA A 74 0.36 -4.30 8.26
C ALA A 74 -0.51 -3.97 9.49
N PRO A 75 -0.20 -4.58 10.66
CA PRO A 75 -0.80 -4.20 11.93
C PRO A 75 -0.35 -2.82 12.43
N GLY A 76 0.77 -2.31 11.89
CA GLY A 76 1.26 -0.96 12.13
C GLY A 76 2.61 -0.70 11.44
N GLY A 77 3.07 0.55 11.50
CA GLY A 77 4.22 1.05 10.74
C GLY A 77 5.52 0.24 10.83
N ARG A 78 5.87 -0.34 12.00
CA ARG A 78 7.10 -1.15 12.14
C ARG A 78 7.14 -2.35 11.20
N LEU A 79 6.00 -3.03 11.03
CA LEU A 79 5.93 -4.17 10.12
C LEU A 79 6.01 -3.71 8.66
N ALA A 80 5.34 -2.59 8.33
CA ALA A 80 5.41 -2.00 7.00
C ALA A 80 6.86 -1.62 6.61
N VAL A 81 7.60 -0.96 7.50
CA VAL A 81 9.02 -0.61 7.25
C VAL A 81 9.90 -1.84 7.11
N ARG A 82 9.68 -2.88 7.93
CA ARG A 82 10.39 -4.17 7.79
C ARG A 82 10.07 -4.83 6.45
N TYR A 83 8.81 -4.84 6.03
CA TYR A 83 8.40 -5.40 4.76
C TYR A 83 9.12 -4.70 3.60
N LEU A 84 9.14 -3.35 3.60
CA LEU A 84 9.92 -2.59 2.63
C LEU A 84 11.40 -2.96 2.66
N ALA A 85 11.93 -3.39 3.81
CA ALA A 85 13.31 -3.82 3.95
C ALA A 85 13.68 -5.10 3.27
N GLU A 86 12.77 -6.04 3.34
CA GLU A 86 12.97 -7.36 2.79
C GLU A 86 12.76 -7.35 1.27
N HIS A 87 11.97 -6.41 0.75
CA HIS A 87 11.55 -6.37 -0.65
C HIS A 87 12.28 -5.33 -1.50
N GLU A 88 12.87 -4.28 -0.90
CA GLU A 88 13.61 -3.20 -1.60
C GLU A 88 12.91 -2.72 -2.90
N PRO A 89 11.62 -2.32 -2.84
CA PRO A 89 10.86 -1.95 -4.03
C PRO A 89 11.36 -0.63 -4.62
N ALA A 90 11.09 -0.39 -5.90
CA ALA A 90 11.30 0.91 -6.54
C ALA A 90 10.10 1.85 -6.36
N GLY A 91 8.91 1.29 -6.08
CA GLY A 91 7.69 2.06 -5.86
C GLY A 91 6.83 1.50 -4.72
N VAL A 92 6.19 2.39 -3.98
CA VAL A 92 5.31 2.05 -2.87
C VAL A 92 3.99 2.79 -3.05
N VAL A 93 2.88 2.07 -2.92
CA VAL A 93 1.58 2.68 -2.65
C VAL A 93 1.24 2.39 -1.19
N ALA A 94 1.09 3.43 -0.38
CA ALA A 94 0.85 3.30 1.06
C ALA A 94 -0.51 3.86 1.44
N VAL A 95 -1.38 3.01 2.00
CA VAL A 95 -2.63 3.42 2.62
C VAL A 95 -2.45 3.38 4.13
N ALA A 96 -2.69 4.48 4.84
CA ALA A 96 -2.68 4.53 6.31
C ALA A 96 -3.34 5.81 6.84
N CYS A 97 -3.45 5.95 8.16
CA CYS A 97 -3.81 7.23 8.77
C CYS A 97 -2.67 8.23 8.62
N ASP A 98 -2.97 9.53 8.70
CA ASP A 98 -2.01 10.62 8.48
C ASP A 98 -0.72 10.43 9.30
N LYS A 99 -0.86 10.07 10.57
CA LYS A 99 0.27 9.82 11.47
C LYS A 99 1.17 8.69 10.97
N GLU A 100 0.61 7.57 10.56
CA GLU A 100 1.40 6.42 10.08
C GLU A 100 2.05 6.72 8.71
N LEU A 101 1.40 7.53 7.87
CA LEU A 101 1.99 8.00 6.62
C LEU A 101 3.19 8.91 6.87
N GLU A 102 3.06 9.90 7.76
CA GLU A 102 4.17 10.80 8.14
C GLU A 102 5.36 10.02 8.74
N GLU A 103 5.10 9.13 9.70
CA GLU A 103 6.13 8.29 10.31
C GLU A 103 6.77 7.33 9.29
N GLY A 104 5.97 6.78 8.36
CA GLY A 104 6.42 5.89 7.31
C GLY A 104 7.33 6.58 6.29
N LEU A 105 6.96 7.77 5.83
CA LEU A 105 7.78 8.59 4.94
C LEU A 105 9.12 8.95 5.60
N ALA A 106 9.09 9.40 6.86
CA ALA A 106 10.30 9.69 7.61
C ALA A 106 11.21 8.46 7.74
N ALA A 107 10.64 7.27 7.92
CA ALA A 107 11.40 6.02 7.98
C ALA A 107 12.00 5.63 6.62
N VAL A 108 11.29 5.87 5.51
CA VAL A 108 11.80 5.67 4.14
C VAL A 108 12.96 6.63 3.84
N ASP A 109 12.86 7.88 4.30
CA ASP A 109 13.87 8.93 4.10
C ASP A 109 15.17 8.68 4.87
N GLN A 110 15.05 8.21 6.11
CA GLN A 110 16.20 7.98 7.00
C GLN A 110 16.91 6.66 6.73
N ARG A 111 16.35 5.84 5.85
CA ARG A 111 16.85 4.50 5.57
C ARG A 111 17.88 4.52 4.44
N GLU A 112 18.91 3.69 4.60
CA GLU A 112 19.79 3.30 3.51
C GLU A 112 19.13 2.21 2.64
N TRP A 113 19.08 2.47 1.33
CA TRP A 113 18.53 1.56 0.32
C TRP A 113 19.67 0.94 -0.47
N ASN A 114 19.54 -0.34 -0.85
CA ASN A 114 20.56 -1.00 -1.68
C ASN A 114 20.58 -0.43 -3.11
N GLY A 115 19.46 0.14 -3.54
CA GLY A 115 19.31 0.86 -4.80
C GLY A 115 18.89 2.32 -4.58
N SER A 116 18.05 2.83 -5.47
CA SER A 116 17.42 4.13 -5.29
C SER A 116 16.33 4.05 -4.21
N LYS A 117 16.17 5.13 -3.46
CA LYS A 117 15.02 5.32 -2.58
C LYS A 117 13.72 5.12 -3.39
N PRO A 118 12.73 4.37 -2.86
CA PRO A 118 11.47 4.17 -3.56
C PRO A 118 10.70 5.47 -3.72
N ILE A 119 9.95 5.56 -4.82
CA ILE A 119 8.90 6.55 -4.99
C ILE A 119 7.70 6.11 -4.15
N VAL A 120 7.14 6.99 -3.32
CA VAL A 120 6.05 6.65 -2.39
C VAL A 120 4.82 7.48 -2.70
N ALA A 121 3.78 6.86 -3.25
CA ALA A 121 2.45 7.45 -3.32
C ALA A 121 1.68 7.10 -2.05
N VAL A 122 1.13 8.11 -1.38
CA VAL A 122 0.34 7.94 -0.17
C VAL A 122 -1.15 8.11 -0.45
N ILE A 123 -1.97 7.39 0.30
CA ILE A 123 -3.43 7.48 0.24
C ILE A 123 -3.93 7.53 1.69
N PRO A 124 -4.42 8.68 2.16
CA PRO A 124 -4.94 8.79 3.52
C PRO A 124 -6.26 8.02 3.64
N LEU A 125 -6.53 7.53 4.84
CA LEU A 125 -7.85 7.04 5.20
C LEU A 125 -8.83 8.22 5.26
N LEU A 126 -10.07 7.99 4.81
CA LEU A 126 -11.19 8.92 4.96
C LEU A 126 -11.68 8.98 6.42
N GLN A 127 -11.54 7.86 7.13
CA GLN A 127 -11.89 7.75 8.54
C GLN A 127 -10.82 6.95 9.27
N ASP A 128 -10.16 7.63 10.20
CA ASP A 128 -9.11 7.07 11.05
C ASP A 128 -9.64 6.40 12.31
N GLY A 129 -8.85 5.48 12.85
CA GLY A 129 -9.17 4.71 14.04
C GLY A 129 -8.40 3.40 14.09
N CYS A 130 -8.57 2.66 15.18
CA CYS A 130 -7.94 1.33 15.32
C CYS A 130 -8.77 0.20 14.70
N VAL A 131 -10.04 0.47 14.34
CA VAL A 131 -11.03 -0.53 13.92
C VAL A 131 -12.00 0.11 12.93
N ASP A 132 -12.40 -0.64 11.90
CA ASP A 132 -13.39 -0.24 10.88
C ASP A 132 -13.09 1.14 10.26
N THR A 133 -11.83 1.33 9.87
CA THR A 133 -11.41 2.52 9.12
C THR A 133 -11.93 2.48 7.69
N VAL A 134 -11.91 3.65 7.04
CA VAL A 134 -12.45 3.81 5.68
C VAL A 134 -11.40 4.42 4.77
N VAL A 135 -11.27 3.90 3.57
CA VAL A 135 -10.46 4.48 2.48
C VAL A 135 -11.35 4.77 1.28
N ASP A 136 -10.98 5.76 0.47
CA ASP A 136 -11.57 5.98 -0.84
C ASP A 136 -11.09 4.88 -1.80
N VAL A 137 -11.85 3.78 -1.89
CA VAL A 137 -11.48 2.63 -2.72
C VAL A 137 -11.35 2.99 -4.21
N PRO A 138 -12.28 3.75 -4.83
CA PRO A 138 -12.12 4.22 -6.21
C PRO A 138 -10.80 4.96 -6.44
N LEU A 139 -10.48 5.97 -5.61
CA LEU A 139 -9.23 6.73 -5.71
C LEU A 139 -8.02 5.82 -5.53
N ALA A 140 -8.04 4.95 -4.52
CA ALA A 140 -6.92 4.04 -4.25
C ALA A 140 -6.66 3.09 -5.42
N ARG A 141 -7.71 2.61 -6.10
CA ARG A 141 -7.57 1.78 -7.31
C ARG A 141 -6.98 2.57 -8.47
N GLU A 142 -7.37 3.83 -8.66
CA GLU A 142 -6.78 4.70 -9.67
C GLU A 142 -5.28 4.89 -9.45
N VAL A 143 -4.87 5.17 -8.21
CA VAL A 143 -3.44 5.30 -7.85
C VAL A 143 -2.69 3.99 -8.08
N ILE A 144 -3.24 2.85 -7.64
CA ILE A 144 -2.63 1.52 -7.87
C ILE A 144 -2.43 1.23 -9.37
N LEU A 145 -3.40 1.59 -10.21
CA LEU A 145 -3.36 1.32 -11.64
C LEU A 145 -2.64 2.40 -12.46
N THR A 146 -2.13 3.45 -11.81
CA THR A 146 -1.48 4.56 -12.50
C THR A 146 -0.20 4.09 -13.21
N SER A 147 -0.12 4.34 -14.51
CA SER A 147 1.03 4.04 -15.36
C SER A 147 1.13 5.04 -16.51
N ASN A 148 2.34 5.39 -16.92
CA ASN A 148 2.58 6.24 -18.09
C ASN A 148 2.78 5.45 -19.40
N GLY A 149 2.46 4.15 -19.40
CA GLY A 149 2.61 3.30 -20.59
C GLY A 149 4.01 2.67 -20.75
N TYR A 150 4.86 2.72 -19.71
CA TYR A 150 5.99 1.79 -19.56
C TYR A 150 5.46 0.37 -19.38
N SER A 151 4.95 -0.16 -20.48
CA SER A 151 4.66 -1.58 -20.69
C SER A 151 5.98 -2.29 -20.52
N GLN A 152 5.98 -3.34 -19.70
CA GLN A 152 7.13 -4.21 -19.45
C GLN A 152 7.86 -4.50 -20.78
N ARG A 153 8.99 -3.83 -21.01
CA ARG A 153 9.92 -4.21 -22.06
C ARG A 153 10.90 -5.20 -21.45
N ASP A 154 10.61 -6.45 -21.76
CA ASP A 154 11.56 -7.54 -22.07
C ASP A 154 12.64 -7.85 -21.03
N GLU A 155 12.45 -8.98 -20.33
CA GLU A 155 13.49 -10.01 -20.19
C GLU A 155 12.94 -11.34 -20.69
#